data_AF-A0AA46DDR4-F1
#
_entry.id   AF-A0AA46DDR4-F1
#
_cell.length_a   1.000
_cell.length_b   1.000
_cell.length_c   1.000
_cell.angle_alpha   90.00
_cell.angle_beta   90.00
_cell.angle_gamma   90.00
#
_symmetry.space_group_name_H-M   'P 1'
#
loop_
_entity.id
_entity.type
_entity.pdbx_description
1 polymer ?
#
loop_
_entity_poly.entity_id
_entity_poly.type
_entity_poly.pdbx_seq_one_letter_code
_entity_poly.pdbx_strand_id
1 'polypeptide(L)' 'MSDNPFSPHYKGRLAADMTSAKGRAKAAASARSTAARDALRQSADPHLRLVGRGSIPGLASSPSDPAKAGRIRKPGALG' A
#
# COMPACT_ATOMS: atom_id res chain seq x y z
N MET A 1 18.43 13.83 -6.67
CA MET A 1 18.87 12.78 -7.62
C MET A 1 17.92 11.61 -7.48
N SER A 2 17.21 11.24 -8.54
CA SER A 2 16.35 10.04 -8.55
C SER A 2 17.25 8.81 -8.64
N ASP A 3 17.06 7.84 -7.73
CA ASP A 3 17.75 6.56 -7.83
C ASP A 3 17.22 5.78 -9.02
N ASN A 4 18.00 5.74 -10.09
CA ASN A 4 17.70 4.93 -11.27
C ASN A 4 17.80 3.43 -10.90
N PRO A 5 16.70 2.65 -10.99
CA PRO A 5 16.70 1.23 -10.64
C PRO A 5 17.51 0.36 -11.62
N PHE A 6 17.82 0.87 -12.81
CA PHE A 6 18.64 0.19 -13.81
C PHE A 6 20.14 0.51 -13.69
N SER A 7 20.54 1.34 -12.72
CA SER A 7 21.94 1.65 -12.49
C SER A 7 22.66 0.42 -11.89
N PRO A 8 23.88 0.07 -12.35
CA PRO A 8 24.68 -1.00 -11.76
C PRO A 8 24.92 -0.84 -10.24
N HIS A 9 24.93 0.41 -9.77
CA HIS A 9 25.14 0.75 -8.36
C HIS A 9 23.85 0.89 -7.54
N TYR A 10 22.68 0.69 -8.15
CA TYR A 10 21.38 0.89 -7.49
C TYR A 10 21.26 0.05 -6.21
N LYS A 11 21.59 -1.25 -6.29
CA LYS A 11 21.50 -2.15 -5.14
C LYS A 11 22.42 -1.73 -4.00
N GLY A 12 23.64 -1.28 -4.32
CA GLY A 12 24.61 -0.79 -3.33
C GLY A 12 24.14 0.48 -2.64
N ARG A 13 23.61 1.45 -3.40
CA ARG A 13 23.02 2.66 -2.83
C ARG A 13 21.79 2.37 -1.97
N LEU A 14 20.90 1.50 -2.43
CA LEU A 14 19.73 1.07 -1.66
C LEU A 14 20.13 0.43 -0.32
N ALA A 15 21.12 -0.47 -0.33
CA ALA A 15 21.62 -1.10 0.88
C ALA A 15 22.27 -0.09 1.86
N ALA A 16 23.04 0.87 1.33
CA ALA A 16 23.60 1.95 2.12
C ALA A 16 22.51 2.85 2.73
N ASP A 17 21.48 3.18 1.94
CA ASP A 17 20.35 3.96 2.41
C ASP A 17 19.61 3.23 3.53
N MET A 18 19.30 1.95 3.37
CA MET A 18 18.60 1.14 4.38
C MET A 18 19.39 1.01 5.70
N THR A 19 20.72 1.05 5.65
CA THR A 19 21.59 0.94 6.83
C THR A 19 22.04 2.30 7.38
N SER A 20 21.78 3.40 6.67
CA SER A 20 22.03 4.75 7.17
C SER A 20 21.12 5.10 8.36
N ALA A 21 21.54 6.04 9.21
CA ALA A 21 20.71 6.53 10.31
C ALA A 21 19.36 7.10 9.80
N LYS A 22 19.39 7.83 8.68
CA LYS A 22 18.21 8.38 8.02
C LYS A 22 17.28 7.29 7.50
N GLY A 23 17.82 6.25 6.86
CA GLY A 23 17.03 5.12 6.37
C GLY A 23 16.40 4.33 7.50
N ARG A 24 17.13 4.07 8.59
CA ARG A 24 16.57 3.45 9.80
C ARG A 24 15.45 4.29 10.40
N ALA A 25 15.62 5.62 10.49
CA ALA A 25 14.57 6.51 10.97
C ALA A 25 13.31 6.46 10.07
N LYS A 26 13.49 6.43 8.75
CA LYS A 26 12.39 6.28 7.77
C LYS A 26 11.70 4.92 7.91
N ALA A 27 12.45 3.84 8.08
CA ALA A 27 11.90 2.50 8.31
C ALA A 27 11.09 2.44 9.61
N ALA A 28 11.60 3.01 10.70
CA ALA A 28 10.87 3.09 11.96
C ALA A 28 9.60 3.95 11.86
N ALA A 29 9.63 5.07 11.14
CA ALA A 29 8.44 5.87 10.87
C ALA A 29 7.39 5.08 10.04
N SER A 30 7.85 4.32 9.04
CA SER A 30 6.97 3.45 8.23
C SER A 30 6.34 2.33 9.06
N ALA A 31 7.12 1.68 9.94
CA ALA A 31 6.63 0.65 10.85
C ALA A 31 5.56 1.23 11.80
N ARG A 32 5.80 2.40 12.40
CA ARG A 32 4.82 3.09 13.25
C ARG A 32 3.54 3.44 12.50
N SER A 33 3.64 3.95 11.27
CA SER A 33 2.47 4.23 10.44
C SER A 33 1.66 2.97 10.13
N THR A 34 2.33 1.85 9.90
CA THR A 34 1.68 0.57 9.63
C THR A 34 0.96 0.06 10.88
N ALA A 35 1.63 0.06 12.03
CA ALA A 35 1.01 -0.30 13.30
C ALA A 35 -0.21 0.57 13.63
N ALA A 36 -0.14 1.87 13.39
CA ALA A 36 -1.28 2.78 13.58
C ALA A 36 -2.46 2.44 12.66
N ARG A 37 -2.20 2.11 11.38
CA ARG A 37 -3.25 1.67 10.45
C ARG A 37 -3.89 0.34 10.87
N ASP A 38 -3.09 -0.60 11.36
CA ASP A 38 -3.60 -1.88 11.81
C ASP A 38 -4.42 -1.75 13.10
N ALA A 39 -4.02 -0.88 14.02
CA ALA A 39 -4.83 -0.53 15.19
C ALA A 39 -6.19 0.07 14.80
N LEU A 40 -6.23 0.98 13.81
CA LEU A 40 -7.48 1.53 13.28
C LEU A 40 -8.38 0.43 12.70
N ARG A 41 -7.81 -0.51 11.93
CA ARG A 41 -8.53 -1.64 11.33
C ARG A 41 -9.09 -2.62 12.37
N GLN A 42 -8.43 -2.74 13.52
CA GLN A 42 -8.84 -3.60 14.63
C GLN A 42 -9.78 -2.90 15.63
N SER A 43 -10.02 -1.60 15.47
CA SER A 43 -10.91 -0.84 16.36
C SER A 43 -12.32 -1.43 16.38
N ALA A 44 -12.96 -1.38 17.57
CA ALA A 44 -14.37 -1.74 17.74
C ALA A 44 -15.29 -0.75 17.02
N ASP A 45 -14.87 0.51 16.90
CA ASP A 45 -15.61 1.55 16.19
C ASP A 45 -15.58 1.31 14.67
N PRO A 46 -16.75 1.11 14.01
CA PRO A 46 -16.83 0.89 12.57
C PRO A 46 -16.28 2.08 11.75
N HIS A 47 -16.37 3.31 12.25
CA HIS A 47 -15.84 4.49 11.56
C HIS A 47 -14.31 4.50 11.53
N LEU A 48 -13.66 4.20 12.67
CA LEU A 48 -12.20 4.10 12.73
C LEU A 48 -11.67 2.94 11.87
N ARG A 49 -12.42 1.83 11.80
CA ARG A 49 -12.10 0.71 10.92
C ARG A 49 -12.15 1.10 9.44
N LEU A 50 -13.15 1.91 9.07
CA LEU A 50 -13.32 2.41 7.72
C LEU A 50 -12.14 3.33 7.32
N VAL A 51 -11.74 4.23 8.21
CA VAL A 51 -10.54 5.08 8.03
C VAL A 51 -9.27 4.23 7.87
N GLY A 52 -9.08 3.21 8.72
CA GLY A 52 -7.93 2.29 8.61
C GLY A 52 -7.88 1.49 7.30
N ARG A 53 -9.01 1.31 6.62
CA ARG A 53 -9.11 0.69 5.28
C ARG A 53 -8.81 1.65 4.13
N GLY A 54 -8.68 2.96 4.40
CA GLY A 54 -8.48 3.98 3.36
C GLY A 54 -9.77 4.34 2.62
N SER A 55 -10.92 4.07 3.22
CA SER A 55 -12.20 4.46 2.66
C SER A 55 -12.41 5.97 2.76
N ILE A 56 -12.95 6.56 1.70
CA ILE A 56 -13.17 8.00 1.60
C ILE A 56 -14.63 8.29 2.01
N PRO A 57 -14.87 9.05 3.10
CA PRO A 57 -16.23 9.41 3.51
C PRO A 57 -16.97 10.12 2.39
N GLY A 58 -18.24 9.74 2.16
CA GLY A 58 -19.09 10.35 1.13
C GLY A 58 -18.89 9.83 -0.29
N LEU A 59 -17.78 9.14 -0.59
CA LEU A 59 -17.73 8.27 -1.76
C LEU A 59 -18.41 6.97 -1.37
N ALA A 60 -19.65 6.80 -1.85
CA ALA A 60 -20.40 5.58 -1.65
C ALA A 60 -19.47 4.39 -1.88
N SER A 61 -19.33 3.55 -0.86
CA SER A 61 -18.89 2.17 -1.00
C SER A 61 -19.97 1.44 -1.80
N SER A 62 -20.21 1.87 -3.04
CA SER A 62 -21.05 1.17 -3.97
C SER A 62 -20.40 -0.19 -4.15
N PRO A 63 -21.11 -1.30 -3.86
CA PRO A 63 -20.59 -2.60 -4.18
C PRO A 63 -20.15 -2.58 -5.64
N SER A 64 -18.93 -3.05 -5.90
CA SER A 64 -18.43 -3.17 -7.26
C SER A 64 -19.47 -3.95 -8.06
N ASP A 65 -20.09 -3.31 -9.05
CA ASP A 65 -21.07 -3.95 -9.92
C ASP A 65 -20.37 -5.14 -10.60
N PRO A 66 -20.77 -6.39 -10.29
CA PRO A 66 -20.10 -7.57 -10.82
C PRO A 66 -20.21 -7.66 -12.35
N ALA A 67 -21.24 -7.04 -12.97
CA ALA A 67 -21.37 -6.95 -14.42
C ALA A 67 -20.31 -6.01 -15.02
N LYS A 68 -19.93 -4.95 -14.31
CA LYS A 68 -18.87 -4.01 -14.69
C LYS A 68 -17.47 -4.58 -14.42
N ALA A 69 -17.29 -5.30 -13.30
CA ALA A 69 -16.03 -5.95 -12.94
C ALA A 69 -15.71 -7.19 -13.79
N GLY A 70 -16.73 -7.86 -14.35
CA GLY A 70 -16.58 -9.04 -15.19
C GLY A 70 -15.94 -8.80 -16.56
N ARG A 71 -15.92 -7.55 -17.04
CA ARG A 71 -15.33 -7.19 -18.35
C ARG A 71 -13.81 -7.29 -18.42
N ILE A 72 -13.13 -7.44 -17.27
CA ILE A 72 -11.68 -7.62 -17.16
C ILE A 72 -11.33 -9.10 -16.91
N ARG A 73 -12.16 -10.05 -17.34
CA ARG A 73 -11.73 -11.44 -17.45
C ARG A 73 -11.15 -11.63 -18.84
N LYS A 74 -9.83 -11.82 -18.89
CA LYS A 74 -9.12 -12.25 -20.11
C LYS A 74 -9.87 -13.49 -20.64
N PRO A 75 -10.34 -13.53 -21.90
CA PRO A 75 -10.90 -14.75 -22.44
C PRO A 75 -9.81 -15.82 -22.33
N GLY A 76 -10.08 -16.82 -21.48
CA GLY A 76 -9.22 -17.98 -21.38
C GLY A 76 -9.11 -18.59 -22.76
N ALA A 77 -7.88 -18.87 -23.16
CA ALA A 77 -7.58 -19.77 -24.26
C ALA A 77 -8.28 -21.10 -24.00
N LEU A 78 -9.41 -21.32 -24.66
CA LEU A 78 -9.95 -22.65 -24.92
C LEU A 78 -9.44 -23.01 -26.31
N GLY A 79 -8.34 -23.74 -26.34
CA GLY A 79 -7.71 -24.34 -27.51
C GLY A 79 -6.78 -25.43 -27.02
#